data_AF-A0A4Q9GT80-F1
#
_entry.id   AF-A0A4Q9GT80-F1
#
_cell.length_a   1.000
_cell.length_b   1.000
_cell.length_c   1.000
_cell.angle_alpha   90.00
_cell.angle_beta   90.00
_cell.angle_gamma   90.00
#
_symmetry.space_group_name_H-M   'P 1'
#
loop_
_entity.id
_entity.type
_entity.pdbx_description
1 polymer ?
#
loop_
_entity_poly.entity_id
_entity_poly.type
_entity_poly.pdbx_seq_one_letter_code
_entity_poly.pdbx_strand_id
1 'polypeptide(L)'
;MAVALGNFTFYADDPVALSAFWSDVFGYPRATFDGALKEHLLANGLTEEDLLSRGLAEDPEGRGPRLFFHHADGPKVGRNRIHFDINAVAGRKPTTEEFEAEKDRIVGLGASVVRLVEQEWGPWPERYYQMRDPEGNEFCLQG
;
A
#
# COMPACT_ATOMS: atom_id res chain seq x y z
N MET A 1 -2.45 29.88 -3.21
CA MET A 1 -2.01 28.52 -3.61
C MET A 1 -2.58 27.55 -2.59
N ALA A 2 -3.23 26.47 -3.05
CA ALA A 2 -3.74 25.44 -2.15
C ALA A 2 -2.65 24.39 -1.90
N VAL A 3 -2.63 23.81 -0.70
CA VAL A 3 -1.76 22.67 -0.36
C VAL A 3 -2.28 21.39 -1.01
N ALA A 4 -1.39 20.47 -1.35
CA ALA A 4 -1.73 19.13 -1.86
C ALA A 4 -1.14 18.05 -0.94
N LEU A 5 -1.86 16.94 -0.77
CA LEU A 5 -1.35 15.80 -0.02
C LEU A 5 -0.28 15.08 -0.85
N GLY A 6 0.90 14.87 -0.27
CA GLY A 6 2.04 14.26 -0.98
C GLY A 6 2.04 12.73 -0.90
N ASN A 7 2.40 12.18 0.26
CA ASN A 7 2.59 10.75 0.44
C ASN A 7 1.94 10.27 1.74
N PHE A 8 1.52 9.00 1.77
CA PHE A 8 1.48 8.20 3.00
C PHE A 8 2.79 7.43 3.11
N THR A 9 3.46 7.50 4.26
CA THR A 9 4.73 6.81 4.49
C THR A 9 4.53 5.66 5.46
N PHE A 10 4.99 4.49 5.05
CA PHE A 10 5.02 3.27 5.85
C PHE A 10 6.47 2.92 6.15
N TYR A 11 6.69 2.51 7.39
CA TYR A 11 7.92 1.83 7.75
C TYR A 11 7.86 0.39 7.26
N ALA A 12 8.97 -0.10 6.73
CA ALA A 12 9.09 -1.44 6.20
C ALA A 12 10.44 -2.07 6.57
N ASP A 13 10.48 -3.39 6.71
CA ASP A 13 11.72 -4.16 6.81
C ASP A 13 12.33 -4.38 5.41
N ASP A 14 11.51 -4.60 4.38
CA ASP A 14 11.91 -4.65 2.97
C ASP A 14 11.07 -3.67 2.13
N PRO A 15 11.49 -2.39 2.04
CA PRO A 15 10.77 -1.35 1.32
C PRO A 15 10.52 -1.69 -0.15
N VAL A 16 11.46 -2.39 -0.80
CA VAL A 16 11.35 -2.74 -2.23
C VAL A 16 10.28 -3.80 -2.41
N ALA A 17 10.34 -4.90 -1.65
CA ALA A 17 9.33 -5.96 -1.71
C ALA A 17 7.94 -5.44 -1.34
N LEU A 18 7.83 -4.62 -0.29
CA LEU A 18 6.54 -4.10 0.15
C LEU A 18 5.94 -3.12 -0.86
N SER A 19 6.77 -2.26 -1.47
CA SER A 19 6.30 -1.38 -2.55
C SER A 19 5.84 -2.16 -3.78
N ALA A 20 6.53 -3.26 -4.14
CA ALA A 20 6.12 -4.12 -5.24
C ALA A 20 4.77 -4.80 -4.98
N PHE A 21 4.54 -5.29 -3.75
CA PHE A 21 3.24 -5.81 -3.33
C PHE A 21 2.14 -4.75 -3.51
N TRP A 22 2.34 -3.54 -3.01
CA TRP A 22 1.34 -2.48 -3.12
C TRP A 22 1.12 -2.01 -4.57
N SER A 23 2.18 -1.95 -5.39
CA SER A 23 2.02 -1.73 -6.83
C SER A 23 1.15 -2.80 -7.48
N ASP A 24 1.35 -4.08 -7.16
CA ASP A 24 0.53 -5.17 -7.72
C ASP A 24 -0.92 -5.14 -7.21
N VAL A 25 -1.14 -4.71 -5.96
CA VAL A 25 -2.50 -4.51 -5.41
C VAL A 25 -3.24 -3.46 -6.24
N PHE A 26 -2.63 -2.32 -6.54
CA PHE A 26 -3.30 -1.26 -7.30
C PHE A 26 -3.16 -1.39 -8.82
N GLY A 27 -2.41 -2.37 -9.32
CA GLY A 27 -2.08 -2.50 -10.74
C GLY A 27 -1.17 -1.38 -11.25
N TYR A 28 -0.40 -0.74 -10.37
CA TYR A 28 0.58 0.26 -10.73
C TYR A 28 1.84 -0.39 -11.31
N PRO A 29 2.60 0.31 -12.16
CA PRO A 29 3.96 -0.11 -12.48
C PRO A 29 4.77 -0.25 -11.19
N ARG A 30 5.60 -1.30 -11.11
CA ARG A 30 6.56 -1.44 -10.01
C ARG A 30 7.66 -0.41 -10.21
N ALA A 31 7.76 0.56 -9.32
CA ALA A 31 8.75 1.61 -9.42
C ALA A 31 10.15 1.08 -9.03
N THR A 32 11.15 1.49 -9.79
CA THR A 32 12.57 1.23 -9.51
C THR A 32 13.34 2.53 -9.52
N PHE A 33 14.29 2.69 -8.59
CA PHE A 33 15.25 3.78 -8.68
C PHE A 33 16.27 3.44 -9.75
N ASP A 34 16.06 3.93 -10.97
CA ASP A 34 16.91 3.66 -12.12
C ASP A 34 17.21 4.92 -12.94
N GLY A 35 17.93 4.70 -14.06
CA GLY A 35 18.28 5.73 -15.02
C GLY A 35 18.98 6.95 -14.42
N ALA A 36 18.63 8.13 -14.94
CA ALA A 36 19.24 9.40 -14.54
C ALA A 36 19.02 9.73 -13.05
N LEU A 37 17.91 9.28 -12.45
CA LEU A 37 17.66 9.49 -11.02
C LEU A 37 18.64 8.68 -10.18
N LYS A 38 18.81 7.39 -10.49
CA LYS A 38 19.79 6.54 -9.83
C LYS A 38 21.21 7.09 -9.97
N GLU A 39 21.61 7.44 -11.19
CA GLU A 39 22.93 8.03 -11.46
C GLU A 39 23.16 9.30 -10.63
N HIS A 40 22.15 10.18 -10.55
CA HIS A 40 22.22 11.38 -9.74
C HIS A 40 22.36 11.08 -8.24
N LEU A 41 21.58 10.13 -7.71
CA LEU A 41 21.64 9.75 -6.29
C LEU A 41 23.01 9.17 -5.92
N LEU A 42 23.53 8.25 -6.75
CA LEU A 42 24.86 7.65 -6.53
C LEU A 42 25.98 8.70 -6.61
N ALA A 43 25.89 9.62 -7.57
CA ALA A 43 26.86 10.73 -7.69
C ALA A 43 26.85 11.67 -6.48
N ASN A 44 25.75 11.68 -5.70
CA ASN A 44 25.59 12.51 -4.50
C ASN A 44 25.77 11.71 -3.20
N GLY A 45 26.47 10.58 -3.26
CA GLY A 45 26.98 9.88 -2.08
C GLY A 45 26.09 8.77 -1.53
N LEU A 46 25.00 8.42 -2.22
CA LEU A 46 24.26 7.20 -1.90
C LEU A 46 24.96 5.98 -2.52
N THR A 47 24.82 4.85 -1.85
CA THR A 47 25.21 3.54 -2.34
C THR A 47 24.02 2.82 -2.97
N GLU A 48 24.27 1.71 -3.67
CA GLU A 48 23.22 0.82 -4.15
C GLU A 48 22.35 0.28 -2.99
N GLU A 49 22.96 0.03 -1.83
CA GLU A 49 22.27 -0.43 -0.63
C GLU A 49 21.33 0.65 -0.08
N ASP A 50 21.75 1.92 -0.08
CA ASP A 50 20.90 3.03 0.34
C ASP A 50 19.63 3.13 -0.52
N LEU A 51 19.69 2.79 -1.81
CA LEU A 51 18.53 2.81 -2.70
C LEU A 51 17.50 1.73 -2.33
N LEU A 52 17.94 0.60 -1.76
CA LEU A 52 17.06 -0.48 -1.30
C LEU A 52 16.33 -0.12 0.00
N SER A 53 16.81 0.89 0.72
CA SER A 53 16.15 1.36 1.95
C SER A 53 14.86 2.15 1.70
N ARG A 54 14.44 2.31 0.43
CA ARG A 54 13.23 3.03 0.02
C ARG A 54 12.46 2.26 -1.05
N GLY A 55 11.15 2.46 -1.08
CA GLY A 55 10.25 1.92 -2.10
C GLY A 55 9.09 2.86 -2.39
N LEU A 56 8.48 2.73 -3.55
CA LEU A 56 7.39 3.61 -4.02
C LEU A 56 6.32 2.82 -4.77
N ALA A 57 5.06 3.05 -4.42
CA ALA A 57 3.92 2.69 -5.25
C ALA A 57 3.12 3.96 -5.57
N GLU A 58 2.93 4.25 -6.85
CA GLU A 58 2.35 5.49 -7.35
C GLU A 58 1.46 5.22 -8.56
N ASP A 59 0.29 5.87 -8.59
CA ASP A 59 -0.57 5.85 -9.77
C ASP A 59 0.20 6.51 -10.95
N PRO A 60 0.36 5.83 -12.10
CA PRO A 60 1.11 6.37 -13.23
C PRO A 60 0.52 7.66 -13.81
N GLU A 61 -0.76 7.96 -13.52
CA GLU A 61 -1.41 9.21 -13.90
C GLU A 61 -1.29 10.30 -12.83
N GLY A 62 -0.56 10.05 -11.73
CA GLY A 62 -0.34 11.00 -10.64
C GLY A 62 -1.60 11.31 -9.83
N ARG A 63 -2.57 10.39 -9.81
CA ARG A 63 -3.81 10.55 -9.05
C ARG A 63 -3.60 10.16 -7.59
N GLY A 64 -3.95 11.09 -6.71
CA GLY A 64 -3.91 10.86 -5.26
C GLY A 64 -2.50 10.86 -4.68
N PRO A 65 -2.37 10.58 -3.38
CA PRO A 65 -1.09 10.54 -2.71
C PRO A 65 -0.34 9.25 -3.05
N ARG A 66 1.00 9.33 -3.01
CA ARG A 66 1.87 8.17 -3.21
C ARG A 66 1.97 7.31 -1.95
N LEU A 67 2.17 6.01 -2.09
CA LEU A 67 2.58 5.14 -0.99
C LEU A 67 4.10 5.04 -0.99
N PHE A 68 4.72 5.52 0.07
CA PHE A 68 6.16 5.55 0.22
C PHE A 68 6.59 4.61 1.34
N PHE A 69 7.61 3.81 1.09
CA PHE A 69 8.11 2.79 2.01
C PHE A 69 9.54 3.14 2.39
N HIS A 70 9.83 3.10 3.69
CA HIS A 70 11.12 3.49 4.24
C HIS A 70 11.58 2.42 5.23
N HIS A 71 12.81 1.94 5.07
CA HIS A 71 13.43 1.03 6.03
C HIS A 71 13.36 1.58 7.46
N ALA A 72 12.91 0.79 8.42
CA ALA A 72 12.88 1.19 9.83
C ALA A 72 14.15 0.79 10.59
N ASP A 73 14.56 1.61 11.55
CA ASP A 73 15.68 1.29 12.45
C ASP A 73 15.33 0.20 13.49
N GLY A 74 14.11 -0.33 13.47
CA GLY A 74 13.64 -1.36 14.38
C GLY A 74 12.22 -1.84 14.06
N PRO A 75 11.79 -2.94 14.69
CA PRO A 75 10.51 -3.57 14.37
C PRO A 75 9.33 -2.67 14.72
N LYS A 76 8.22 -2.84 13.99
CA LYS A 76 6.95 -2.18 14.28
C LYS A 76 6.47 -2.48 15.71
N VAL A 77 6.11 -1.44 16.45
CA VAL A 77 5.54 -1.56 17.80
C VAL A 77 4.08 -1.13 17.80
N GLY A 78 3.19 -2.09 18.05
CA GLY A 78 1.75 -1.86 18.13
C GLY A 78 1.08 -1.67 16.77
N ARG A 79 -0.15 -1.14 16.80
CA ARG A 79 -0.98 -0.95 15.59
C ARG A 79 -0.67 0.36 14.89
N ASN A 80 -0.86 0.39 13.58
CA ASN A 80 -0.94 1.63 12.83
C ASN A 80 -2.00 2.56 13.44
N ARG A 81 -1.68 3.86 13.55
CA ARG A 81 -2.60 4.88 14.09
C ARG A 81 -3.49 5.51 13.01
N ILE A 82 -3.27 5.11 11.77
CA ILE A 82 -4.03 5.50 10.59
C ILE A 82 -4.77 4.25 10.11
N HIS A 83 -6.03 4.41 9.77
CA HIS A 83 -6.80 3.41 9.05
C HIS A 83 -6.53 3.60 7.55
N PHE A 84 -6.07 2.55 6.86
CA PHE A 84 -5.82 2.59 5.43
C PHE A 84 -6.86 1.74 4.70
N ASP A 85 -7.74 2.41 3.96
CA ASP A 85 -8.85 1.78 3.25
C ASP A 85 -8.58 1.75 1.75
N ILE A 86 -8.82 0.59 1.13
CA ILE A 86 -8.82 0.40 -0.31
C ILE A 86 -10.17 -0.18 -0.74
N ASN A 87 -10.61 0.13 -1.95
CA ASN A 87 -11.87 -0.40 -2.48
C ASN A 87 -11.59 -1.61 -3.37
N ALA A 88 -12.38 -2.68 -3.25
CA ALA A 88 -12.23 -3.84 -4.12
C ALA A 88 -12.52 -3.52 -5.59
N VAL A 89 -13.34 -2.50 -5.85
CA VAL A 89 -13.55 -1.96 -7.19
C VAL A 89 -13.43 -0.44 -7.14
N ALA A 90 -12.71 0.14 -8.09
CA ALA A 90 -12.56 1.59 -8.20
C ALA A 90 -13.89 2.27 -8.52
N GLY A 91 -14.26 3.26 -7.71
CA GLY A 91 -15.36 4.20 -7.99
C GLY A 91 -16.78 3.64 -7.82
N ARG A 92 -16.96 2.38 -7.41
CA ARG A 92 -18.28 1.79 -7.14
C ARG A 92 -18.22 0.66 -6.12
N LYS A 93 -19.39 0.28 -5.62
CA LYS A 93 -19.54 -0.93 -4.79
C LYS A 93 -19.32 -2.19 -5.64
N PRO A 94 -18.54 -3.17 -5.18
CA PRO A 94 -18.39 -4.47 -5.84
C PRO A 94 -19.64 -5.35 -5.69
N THR A 95 -19.79 -6.36 -6.56
CA THR A 95 -20.65 -7.51 -6.24
C THR A 95 -19.99 -8.39 -5.19
N THR A 96 -20.73 -9.33 -4.60
CA THR A 96 -20.13 -10.30 -3.66
C THR A 96 -19.01 -11.11 -4.31
N GLU A 97 -19.18 -11.52 -5.56
CA GLU A 97 -18.18 -12.27 -6.31
C GLU A 97 -16.92 -11.45 -6.57
N GLU A 98 -17.06 -10.17 -6.96
CA GLU A 98 -15.92 -9.27 -7.17
C GLU A 98 -15.16 -9.02 -5.86
N PHE A 99 -15.90 -8.84 -4.75
CA PHE A 99 -15.31 -8.62 -3.43
C PHE A 99 -14.50 -9.83 -2.95
N GLU A 100 -15.04 -11.04 -3.08
CA GLU A 100 -14.34 -12.27 -2.72
C GLU A 100 -13.15 -12.55 -3.63
N ALA A 101 -13.30 -12.36 -4.94
CA ALA A 101 -12.23 -12.56 -5.91
C ALA A 101 -11.05 -11.61 -5.66
N GLU A 102 -11.33 -10.34 -5.34
CA GLU A 102 -10.28 -9.37 -5.07
C GLU A 102 -9.57 -9.64 -3.74
N LYS A 103 -10.32 -10.04 -2.69
CA LYS A 103 -9.72 -10.54 -1.45
C LYS A 103 -8.80 -11.73 -1.72
N ASP A 104 -9.22 -12.72 -2.51
CA ASP A 104 -8.41 -13.89 -2.86
C ASP A 104 -7.17 -13.51 -3.69
N ARG A 105 -7.30 -12.57 -4.62
CA ARG A 105 -6.17 -12.05 -5.41
C ARG A 105 -5.12 -11.39 -4.51
N ILE A 106 -5.54 -10.51 -3.61
CA ILE A 106 -4.64 -9.80 -2.69
C ILE A 106 -3.98 -10.77 -1.70
N VAL A 107 -4.69 -11.80 -1.24
CA VAL A 107 -4.09 -12.90 -0.47
C VAL A 107 -3.04 -13.65 -1.30
N GLY A 108 -3.31 -13.92 -2.57
CA GLY A 108 -2.37 -14.53 -3.51
C GLY A 108 -1.09 -13.70 -3.73
N LEU A 109 -1.14 -12.39 -3.50
CA LEU A 109 0.03 -11.49 -3.54
C LEU A 109 0.85 -11.50 -2.24
N GLY A 110 0.35 -12.11 -1.17
CA GLY A 110 1.07 -12.24 0.12
C GLY A 110 0.40 -11.55 1.30
N ALA A 111 -0.79 -10.96 1.12
CA ALA A 111 -1.56 -10.46 2.25
C ALA A 111 -2.18 -11.60 3.08
N SER A 112 -2.60 -11.29 4.30
CA SER A 112 -3.38 -12.19 5.15
C SER A 112 -4.70 -11.55 5.58
N VAL A 113 -5.76 -12.36 5.64
CA VAL A 113 -7.06 -11.93 6.15
C VAL A 113 -7.05 -12.05 7.67
N VAL A 114 -7.43 -10.98 8.36
CA VAL A 114 -7.65 -10.97 9.81
C VAL A 114 -9.09 -11.39 10.13
N ARG A 115 -10.07 -10.72 9.51
CA ARG A 115 -11.50 -11.05 9.62
C ARG A 115 -12.33 -10.27 8.60
N LEU A 116 -13.49 -10.80 8.25
CA LEU A 116 -14.58 -10.04 7.66
C LEU A 116 -15.29 -9.23 8.76
N VAL A 117 -15.63 -7.98 8.47
CA VAL A 117 -16.53 -7.17 9.29
C VAL A 117 -17.79 -6.90 8.49
N GLU A 118 -18.92 -7.19 9.12
CA GLU A 118 -20.25 -6.84 8.64
C GLU A 118 -20.98 -6.19 9.82
N GLN A 119 -21.21 -4.88 9.72
CA GLN A 119 -21.89 -4.10 10.75
C GLN A 119 -22.68 -2.95 10.15
N GLU A 120 -23.51 -2.32 10.96
CA GLU A 120 -24.29 -1.15 10.56
C GLU A 120 -23.95 0.04 11.46
N TRP A 121 -23.70 1.19 10.85
CA TRP A 121 -23.68 2.48 11.53
C TRP A 121 -24.96 3.24 11.20
N GLY A 122 -26.06 2.81 11.81
CA GLY A 122 -27.40 3.30 11.47
C GLY A 122 -27.79 2.85 10.05
N PRO A 123 -28.14 3.77 9.13
CA PRO A 123 -28.51 3.39 7.76
C PRO A 123 -27.30 3.05 6.88
N TRP A 124 -26.08 3.12 7.40
CA TRP A 124 -24.84 2.91 6.65
C TRP A 124 -24.30 1.50 6.91
N PRO A 125 -24.46 0.55 5.97
CA PRO A 125 -23.85 -0.76 6.09
C PRO A 125 -22.34 -0.66 5.85
N GLU A 126 -21.56 -1.29 6.71
CA GLU A 126 -20.12 -1.46 6.57
C GLU A 126 -19.81 -2.94 6.31
N ARG A 127 -19.14 -3.20 5.19
CA ARG A 127 -18.69 -4.54 4.82
C ARG A 127 -17.27 -4.45 4.28
N TYR A 128 -16.31 -4.96 5.03
CA TYR A 128 -14.89 -4.91 4.64
C TYR A 128 -14.09 -6.05 5.25
N TYR A 129 -13.05 -6.49 4.56
CA TYR A 129 -12.05 -7.38 5.13
C TYR A 129 -10.99 -6.55 5.84
N GLN A 130 -10.76 -6.81 7.12
CA GLN A 130 -9.51 -6.41 7.78
C GLN A 130 -8.41 -7.34 7.32
N MET A 131 -7.33 -6.77 6.80
CA MET A 131 -6.21 -7.48 6.22
C MET A 131 -4.89 -6.96 6.75
N ARG A 132 -3.84 -7.74 6.53
CA ARG A 132 -2.46 -7.37 6.77
C ARG A 132 -1.64 -7.58 5.51
N ASP A 133 -0.79 -6.62 5.18
CA ASP A 133 0.19 -6.78 4.10
C ASP A 133 1.30 -7.78 4.51
N PRO A 134 2.26 -8.11 3.63
CA PRO A 134 3.31 -9.09 3.92
C PRO A 134 4.14 -8.80 5.18
N GLU A 135 4.20 -7.55 5.62
CA GLU A 135 4.93 -7.13 6.82
C GLU A 135 4.04 -6.89 8.04
N GLY A 136 2.74 -7.17 7.92
CA GLY A 136 1.80 -7.05 9.03
C GLY A 136 1.20 -5.66 9.22
N ASN A 137 1.33 -4.75 8.25
CA ASN A 137 0.61 -3.48 8.29
C ASN A 137 -0.88 -3.67 8.03
N GLU A 138 -1.70 -3.08 8.89
CA GLU A 138 -3.14 -3.21 8.81
C GLU A 138 -3.73 -2.31 7.73
N PHE A 139 -4.62 -2.88 6.92
CA PHE A 139 -5.46 -2.16 5.95
C PHE A 139 -6.83 -2.85 5.83
N CYS A 140 -7.77 -2.19 5.18
CA CYS A 140 -9.09 -2.74 4.93
C CYS A 140 -9.44 -2.72 3.44
N LEU A 141 -9.98 -3.84 2.96
CA LEU A 141 -10.58 -3.96 1.64
C LEU A 141 -12.09 -3.75 1.76
N GLN A 142 -12.57 -2.63 1.23
CA GLN A 142 -13.97 -2.20 1.25
C GLN A 142 -14.79 -2.92 0.16
N GLY A 143 -15.94 -3.44 0.57
CA GLY A 143 -16.89 -4.20 -0.25
C GLY A 143 -18.18 -3.46 -0.63
#